data_AF-A0A1U6J202-F1
#
_entry.id   AF-A0A1U6J202-F1
#
_cell.length_a   1.000
_cell.length_b   1.000
_cell.length_c   1.000
_cell.angle_alpha   90.00
_cell.angle_beta   90.00
_cell.angle_gamma   90.00
#
_symmetry.space_group_name_H-M   'P 1'
#
loop_
_entity.id
_entity.type
_entity.pdbx_description
1 polymer ?
#
loop_
_entity_poly.entity_id
_entity_poly.type
_entity_poly.pdbx_seq_one_letter_code
_entity_poly.pdbx_strand_id
1 'polypeptide(L)'
;MEELFEETGLQAKDLLDLRQGPDLVVDDARGTSWLVHTFTATTSRRRLKTNWEHDSYRWTAPHKTKRFSNRVAWLDNVLEATGHCLPNVSAPE
;
A
#
# COMPACT_ATOMS: atom_id res chain seq x y z
N MET A 1 -9.05 4.56 -11.19
CA MET A 1 -9.12 5.82 -10.40
C MET A 1 -10.30 5.84 -9.44
N GLU A 2 -11.41 5.16 -9.74
CA GLU A 2 -12.58 5.07 -8.85
C GLU A 2 -12.21 4.51 -7.48
N GLU A 3 -11.60 3.31 -7.44
CA GLU A 3 -11.11 2.68 -6.19
C GLU A 3 -10.27 3.63 -5.31
N LEU A 4 -9.25 4.29 -5.90
CA LEU A 4 -8.42 5.23 -5.15
C LEU A 4 -9.24 6.39 -4.57
N PHE A 5 -10.24 6.87 -5.29
CA PHE A 5 -11.13 7.93 -4.81
C PHE A 5 -12.07 7.43 -3.71
N GLU A 6 -12.67 6.25 -3.85
CA GLU A 6 -13.56 5.66 -2.84
C GLU A 6 -12.81 5.44 -1.51
N GLU A 7 -11.58 4.96 -1.60
CA GLU A 7 -10.79 4.58 -0.42
C GLU A 7 -10.07 5.74 0.26
N THR A 8 -9.79 6.83 -0.46
CA THR A 8 -8.94 7.90 0.07
C THR A 8 -9.51 9.31 -0.11
N GLY A 9 -10.52 9.47 -0.97
CA GLY A 9 -11.06 10.76 -1.38
C GLY A 9 -10.13 11.55 -2.31
N LEU A 10 -9.00 10.97 -2.75
CA LEU A 10 -8.06 11.62 -3.66
C LEU A 10 -8.57 11.57 -5.10
N GLN A 11 -8.56 12.72 -5.76
CA GLN A 11 -8.81 12.82 -7.20
C GLN A 11 -7.48 12.85 -7.96
N ALA A 12 -7.51 12.68 -9.28
CA ALA A 12 -6.31 12.73 -10.11
C ALA A 12 -5.50 14.03 -9.92
N LYS A 13 -6.18 15.17 -9.74
CA LYS A 13 -5.56 16.49 -9.46
C LYS A 13 -4.83 16.58 -8.12
N ASP A 14 -5.09 15.64 -7.21
CA ASP A 14 -4.47 15.58 -5.88
C ASP A 14 -3.22 14.71 -5.87
N LEU A 15 -2.92 14.04 -6.98
CA LEU A 15 -1.74 13.21 -7.14
C LEU A 15 -0.59 14.02 -7.72
N LEU A 16 0.59 13.85 -7.13
CA LEU A 16 1.86 14.32 -7.70
C LEU A 16 2.42 13.31 -8.70
N ASP A 17 2.13 12.02 -8.49
CA ASP A 17 2.60 10.92 -9.32
C ASP A 17 1.70 9.69 -9.11
N LEU A 18 1.56 8.87 -10.15
CA LEU A 18 0.88 7.58 -10.09
C LEU A 18 1.63 6.60 -10.99
N ARG A 19 2.33 5.65 -10.38
CA ARG A 19 3.13 4.65 -11.08
C ARG A 19 2.52 3.27 -10.96
N GLN A 20 2.36 2.59 -12.09
CA GLN A 20 2.02 1.18 -12.10
C GLN A 20 3.24 0.35 -11.64
N GLY A 21 3.00 -0.59 -10.73
CA GLY A 21 3.96 -1.61 -10.33
C GLY A 21 3.69 -2.94 -11.04
N PRO A 22 4.39 -4.02 -10.67
CA PRO A 22 4.14 -5.34 -11.24
C PRO A 22 2.78 -5.89 -10.80
N ASP A 23 2.22 -6.77 -11.63
CA ASP A 23 1.11 -7.61 -11.22
C ASP A 23 1.63 -8.72 -10.29
N LEU A 24 0.88 -9.01 -9.23
CA LEU A 24 1.25 -10.02 -8.23
C LEU A 24 0.15 -11.05 -8.08
N VAL A 25 0.52 -12.31 -7.93
CA VAL A 25 -0.39 -13.33 -7.42
C VAL A 25 -0.21 -13.40 -5.91
N VAL A 26 -1.28 -13.16 -5.15
CA VAL A 26 -1.28 -13.22 -3.69
C VAL A 26 -2.35 -14.19 -3.20
N ASP A 27 -2.02 -14.98 -2.19
CA ASP A 27 -2.99 -15.86 -1.55
C ASP A 27 -3.66 -15.15 -0.37
N ASP A 28 -4.98 -15.25 -0.29
CA ASP A 28 -5.71 -14.83 0.89
C ASP A 28 -5.57 -15.85 2.04
N ALA A 29 -6.08 -15.50 3.22
CA ALA A 29 -6.02 -16.38 4.39
C ALA A 29 -6.82 -17.70 4.23
N ARG A 30 -7.63 -17.82 3.19
CA ARG A 30 -8.43 -19.02 2.86
C ARG A 30 -7.78 -19.86 1.76
N GLY A 31 -6.63 -19.43 1.23
CA GLY A 31 -5.89 -20.12 0.16
C GLY A 31 -6.41 -19.81 -1.25
N THR A 32 -7.22 -18.76 -1.43
CA THR A 32 -7.62 -18.29 -2.76
C THR A 32 -6.53 -17.40 -3.33
N SER A 33 -6.06 -17.71 -4.54
CA SER A 33 -5.08 -16.88 -5.24
C SER A 33 -5.77 -15.75 -6.01
N TRP A 34 -5.28 -14.53 -5.82
CA TRP A 34 -5.78 -13.32 -6.46
C TRP A 34 -4.69 -12.68 -7.31
N LEU A 35 -5.03 -12.28 -8.55
CA LEU A 35 -4.19 -11.40 -9.35
C LEU A 35 -4.43 -9.95 -8.91
N VAL A 36 -3.40 -9.32 -8.36
CA VAL A 36 -3.42 -7.95 -7.85
C VAL A 36 -2.58 -7.06 -8.76
N HIS A 37 -3.23 -6.06 -9.34
CA HIS A 37 -2.56 -4.99 -10.10
C HIS A 37 -2.08 -3.90 -9.13
N THR A 38 -0.77 -3.68 -9.04
CA THR A 38 -0.21 -2.74 -8.06
C THR A 38 -0.01 -1.35 -8.64
N PHE A 39 -0.25 -0.32 -7.80
CA PHE A 39 0.03 1.08 -8.13
C PHE A 39 0.62 1.80 -6.90
N THR A 40 1.58 2.70 -7.14
CA THR A 40 2.09 3.65 -6.14
C THR A 40 1.59 5.05 -6.47
N ALA A 41 0.74 5.60 -5.60
CA ALA A 41 0.29 6.99 -5.67
C ALA A 41 1.12 7.88 -4.74
N THR A 42 1.56 9.04 -5.24
CA THR A 42 2.23 10.07 -4.44
C THR A 42 1.34 11.29 -4.33
N THR A 43 1.18 11.85 -3.12
CA THR A 43 0.37 13.05 -2.89
C THR A 43 0.96 13.94 -1.81
N SER A 44 0.70 15.24 -1.88
CA SER A 44 0.96 16.18 -0.78
C SER A 44 -0.22 16.28 0.20
N ARG A 45 -1.39 15.71 -0.13
CA ARG A 45 -2.56 15.71 0.77
C ARG A 45 -2.38 14.73 1.91
N ARG A 46 -2.24 15.28 3.12
CA ARG A 46 -2.09 14.47 4.34
C ARG A 46 -3.40 13.95 4.92
N ARG A 47 -4.52 14.66 4.74
CA ARG A 47 -5.83 14.23 5.26
C ARG A 47 -6.59 13.50 4.16
N LEU A 48 -6.75 12.19 4.33
CA LEU A 48 -7.60 11.34 3.49
C LEU A 48 -9.02 11.29 4.05
N LYS A 49 -9.98 10.99 3.18
CA LYS A 49 -11.37 10.71 3.53
C LYS A 49 -11.72 9.32 3.00
N THR A 50 -11.82 8.35 3.90
CA THR A 50 -12.24 6.99 3.59
C THR A 50 -13.76 6.91 3.46
N ASN A 51 -14.26 5.89 2.75
CA ASN A 51 -15.67 5.53 2.71
C ASN A 51 -16.05 4.68 3.95
N TRP A 52 -17.23 4.06 3.90
CA TRP A 52 -17.79 3.23 4.97
C TRP A 52 -17.08 1.88 5.17
N GLU A 53 -16.21 1.46 4.26
CA GLU A 53 -15.49 0.18 4.34
C GLU A 53 -14.30 0.26 5.31
N HIS A 54 -13.89 1.48 5.69
CA HIS A 54 -12.71 1.72 6.49
C HIS A 54 -12.99 2.67 7.67
N ASP A 55 -12.81 2.16 8.88
CA ASP A 55 -12.97 2.93 10.13
C ASP A 55 -11.81 3.91 10.41
N SER A 56 -10.59 3.58 9.96
CA SER A 56 -9.40 4.38 10.24
C SER A 56 -8.24 4.12 9.28
N TYR A 57 -7.30 5.07 9.21
CA TYR A 57 -6.05 4.92 8.46
C TYR A 57 -4.87 5.52 9.24
N ARG A 58 -3.65 5.14 8.85
CA ARG A 58 -2.41 5.69 9.42
C ARG A 58 -1.33 5.84 8.37
N TRP A 59 -0.76 7.04 8.28
CA TRP A 59 0.50 7.26 7.57
C TRP A 59 1.68 6.66 8.35
N THR A 60 2.48 5.83 7.68
CA THR A 60 3.68 5.23 8.25
C THR A 60 4.75 5.05 7.18
N ALA A 61 6.01 5.04 7.59
CA ALA A 61 7.09 4.63 6.70
C ALA A 61 6.96 3.12 6.41
N PRO A 62 7.31 2.64 5.20
CA PRO A 62 7.23 1.22 4.84
C PRO A 62 7.92 0.29 5.84
N HIS A 63 9.14 0.60 6.28
CA HIS A 63 9.89 -0.23 7.25
C HIS A 63 9.22 -0.34 8.64
N LYS A 64 8.25 0.52 8.97
CA LYS A 64 7.50 0.47 10.24
C LYS A 64 6.22 -0.37 10.13
N THR A 65 5.80 -0.80 8.93
CA THR A 65 4.54 -1.55 8.75
C THR A 65 4.56 -2.89 9.50
N LYS A 66 5.74 -3.51 9.65
CA LYS A 66 5.94 -4.77 10.41
C LYS A 66 5.58 -4.67 11.90
N ARG A 67 5.44 -3.46 12.45
CA ARG A 67 5.04 -3.23 13.85
C ARG A 67 3.54 -3.41 14.07
N PHE A 68 2.74 -3.43 13.01
CA PHE A 68 1.29 -3.58 13.09
C PHE A 68 0.91 -5.06 12.91
N SER A 69 0.25 -5.65 13.91
CA SER A 69 -0.19 -7.04 13.89
C SER A 69 -1.44 -7.27 13.02
N ASN A 70 -2.24 -6.24 12.79
CA ASN A 70 -3.51 -6.28 12.06
C ASN A 70 -3.36 -6.03 10.55
N ARG A 71 -2.21 -6.38 9.97
CA ARG A 71 -1.94 -6.24 8.55
C ARG A 71 -2.15 -7.57 7.82
N VAL A 72 -2.52 -7.48 6.55
CA VAL A 72 -2.54 -8.65 5.64
C VAL A 72 -1.13 -9.19 5.43
N ALA A 73 -0.99 -10.51 5.36
CA ALA A 73 0.31 -11.18 5.23
C ALA A 73 1.03 -10.82 3.93
N TRP A 74 0.27 -10.64 2.84
CA TRP A 74 0.81 -10.32 1.50
C TRP A 74 1.27 -8.87 1.35
N LEU A 75 1.11 -7.99 2.35
CA LEU A 75 1.54 -6.59 2.25
C LEU A 75 3.05 -6.46 2.02
N ASP A 76 3.86 -7.35 2.60
CA ASP A 76 5.32 -7.31 2.40
C ASP A 76 5.69 -7.58 0.94
N ASN A 77 4.99 -8.52 0.28
CA ASN A 77 5.21 -8.83 -1.13
C ASN A 77 4.92 -7.61 -2.01
N VAL A 78 3.84 -6.88 -1.72
CA VAL A 78 3.48 -5.64 -2.45
C VAL A 78 4.54 -4.57 -2.23
N LEU A 79 4.99 -4.34 -0.99
CA LEU A 79 6.01 -3.34 -0.68
C LEU A 79 7.36 -3.66 -1.32
N GLU A 80 7.76 -4.93 -1.35
CA GLU A 80 8.99 -5.38 -2.00
C GLU A 80 8.93 -5.18 -3.51
N ALA A 81 7.87 -5.69 -4.14
CA ALA A 81 7.71 -5.63 -5.59
C ALA A 81 7.57 -4.21 -6.15
N THR A 82 7.16 -3.26 -5.32
CA THR A 82 7.03 -1.84 -5.67
C THR A 82 8.23 -0.99 -5.23
N GLY A 83 9.28 -1.61 -4.68
CA GLY A 83 10.52 -0.94 -4.29
C GLY A 83 10.45 -0.12 -3.00
N HIS A 84 9.43 -0.37 -2.15
CA HIS A 84 9.24 0.30 -0.86
C HIS A 84 9.73 -0.52 0.33
N CYS A 85 10.18 -1.76 0.11
CA CYS A 85 10.92 -2.51 1.12
C CYS A 85 12.40 -2.06 1.09
N LEU A 86 12.93 -1.59 2.22
CA LEU A 86 14.37 -1.36 2.33
C LEU A 86 15.06 -2.72 2.53
N PRO A 87 16.20 -3.01 1.88
CA PRO A 87 17.04 -4.11 2.31
C PRO A 87 17.38 -3.88 3.79
N ASN A 88 17.40 -4.96 4.56
CA ASN A 88 17.87 -4.91 5.94
C ASN A 88 19.37 -4.57 5.86
N VAL A 89 19.72 -3.28 5.86
CA VAL A 89 21.10 -2.85 6.02
C VAL A 89 21.43 -3.15 7.47
N SER A 90 21.97 -4.34 7.71
CA SER A 90 22.82 -4.57 8.86
C SER A 90 23.85 -3.45 8.83
N ALA A 91 23.83 -2.58 9.83
CA ALA A 91 24.88 -1.60 10.02
C ALA A 91 26.24 -2.35 10.07
N PRO A 92 27.30 -1.85 9.42
CA PRO A 92 28.62 -2.39 9.67
C PRO A 92 28.98 -2.15 11.16
N GLU A 93 29.65 -3.12 11.76
CA GLU A 93 30.19 -3.07 13.13
C GLU A 93 31.11 -1.87 13.36
#